data_AF-A0A7Y1TUW0-F1
#
_entry.id   AF-A0A7Y1TUW0-F1
#
_cell.length_a   1.000
_cell.length_b   1.000
_cell.length_c   1.000
_cell.angle_alpha   90.00
_cell.angle_beta   90.00
_cell.angle_gamma   90.00
#
_symmetry.space_group_name_H-M   'P 1'
#
loop_
_entity.id
_entity.type
_entity.pdbx_description
1 polymer ?
#
loop_
_entity_poly.entity_id
_entity_poly.type
_entity_poly.pdbx_seq_one_letter_code
_entity_poly.pdbx_strand_id
1 'polypeptide(L)'
;MDETDILLTVAEIGVALAGFASLAAILGRRYKDTDPLVNAIRLRGLLDAGLSTMLLALIGVLMLQIGGSSLWVWRAAGIAGLIFVSTIGTAAFRREKLRRHLPGFRKHVSKIMFFLVASAFAGFAVISAGFAGDYGFQIFLGALCLLLIICCTMFVLVIASLMSSAQDVDIESGGQR
;
A
#
# COMPACT_ATOMS: atom_id res chain seq x y z
N MET A 1 19.51 -6.05 15.93
CA MET A 1 18.33 -6.41 15.14
C MET A 1 18.82 -6.40 13.71
N ASP A 2 18.82 -7.56 13.09
CA ASP A 2 19.49 -7.75 11.81
C ASP A 2 18.60 -7.24 10.67
N GLU A 3 19.19 -6.98 9.50
CA GLU A 3 18.45 -6.49 8.32
C GLU A 3 17.27 -7.41 7.97
N THR A 4 17.48 -8.73 8.12
CA THR A 4 16.46 -9.76 7.95
C THR A 4 15.30 -9.61 8.92
N ASP A 5 15.57 -9.39 10.22
CA ASP A 5 14.53 -9.24 11.24
C ASP A 5 13.65 -8.01 10.95
N ILE A 6 14.26 -6.92 10.50
CA ILE A 6 13.56 -5.69 10.14
C ILE A 6 12.64 -5.93 8.95
N LEU A 7 13.14 -6.60 7.91
CA LEU A 7 12.34 -6.92 6.73
C LEU A 7 11.19 -7.88 7.05
N LEU A 8 11.42 -8.89 7.88
CA LEU A 8 10.36 -9.79 8.34
C LEU A 8 9.28 -9.04 9.13
N THR A 9 9.67 -8.12 10.01
CA THR A 9 8.73 -7.26 10.74
C THR A 9 7.89 -6.41 9.77
N VAL A 10 8.51 -5.83 8.75
CA VAL A 10 7.79 -5.08 7.71
C VAL A 10 6.81 -5.97 6.94
N ALA A 11 7.21 -7.22 6.65
CA ALA A 11 6.34 -8.20 5.99
C ALA A 11 5.13 -8.55 6.86
N GLU A 12 5.35 -8.79 8.16
CA GLU A 12 4.29 -9.05 9.13
C GLU A 12 3.29 -7.90 9.22
N ILE A 13 3.77 -6.66 9.28
CA ILE A 13 2.92 -5.46 9.28
C ILE A 13 2.09 -5.39 7.98
N GLY A 14 2.73 -5.62 6.83
CA GLY A 14 2.05 -5.62 5.53
C GLY A 14 0.91 -6.65 5.45
N VAL A 15 1.16 -7.87 5.94
CA VAL A 15 0.15 -8.95 6.01
C VAL A 15 -0.95 -8.62 6.99
N ALA A 16 -0.60 -8.10 8.18
CA ALA A 16 -1.59 -7.73 9.19
C ALA A 16 -2.57 -6.68 8.64
N LEU A 17 -2.06 -5.64 7.97
CA LEU A 17 -2.89 -4.62 7.31
C LEU A 17 -3.80 -5.21 6.23
N ALA A 18 -3.29 -6.15 5.42
CA ALA A 18 -4.10 -6.87 4.44
C ALA A 18 -5.18 -7.75 5.09
N GLY A 19 -4.86 -8.41 6.22
CA GLY A 19 -5.81 -9.19 7.01
C GLY A 19 -6.93 -8.33 7.59
N PHE A 20 -6.60 -7.20 8.22
CA PHE A 20 -7.59 -6.25 8.74
C PHE A 20 -8.45 -5.63 7.64
N ALA A 21 -7.87 -5.36 6.47
CA ALA A 21 -8.62 -4.94 5.28
C ALA A 21 -9.71 -5.95 4.93
N SER A 22 -9.36 -7.24 4.84
CA SER A 22 -10.30 -8.30 4.53
C SER A 22 -11.45 -8.37 5.53
N LEU A 23 -11.18 -8.21 6.83
CA LEU A 23 -12.22 -8.15 7.86
C LEU A 23 -13.14 -6.93 7.68
N ALA A 24 -12.57 -5.76 7.40
CA ALA A 24 -13.33 -4.54 7.15
C ALA A 24 -14.24 -4.68 5.92
N ALA A 25 -13.84 -5.45 4.91
CA ALA A 25 -14.67 -5.77 3.75
C ALA A 25 -15.94 -6.53 4.10
N ILE A 26 -15.80 -7.54 4.96
CA ILE A 26 -16.90 -8.42 5.38
C ILE A 26 -17.89 -7.60 6.22
N LEU A 27 -17.39 -6.76 7.13
CA LEU A 27 -18.20 -5.87 7.95
C LEU A 27 -18.89 -4.78 7.11
N GLY A 28 -18.18 -4.21 6.13
CA GLY A 28 -18.71 -3.16 5.25
C GLY A 28 -19.81 -3.63 4.31
N ARG A 29 -19.84 -4.91 3.92
CA ARG A 29 -20.95 -5.49 3.12
C ARG A 29 -22.32 -5.40 3.80
N ARG A 30 -22.34 -5.18 5.12
CA ARG A 30 -23.57 -5.06 5.91
C ARG A 30 -24.19 -3.66 5.85
N TYR A 31 -23.40 -2.63 5.49
CA TYR A 31 -23.85 -1.24 5.36
C TYR A 31 -24.16 -0.93 3.89
N LYS A 32 -25.43 -0.67 3.60
CA LYS A 32 -26.02 -0.75 2.26
C LYS A 32 -25.93 0.56 1.44
N ASP A 33 -25.53 1.67 2.06
CA ASP A 33 -25.74 3.02 1.48
C ASP A 33 -24.48 3.71 0.90
N THR A 34 -23.29 3.12 1.00
CA THR A 34 -22.13 3.59 0.22
C THR A 34 -22.00 2.82 -1.08
N ASP A 35 -21.70 3.53 -2.18
CA ASP A 35 -21.49 2.95 -3.51
C ASP A 35 -20.51 1.75 -3.46
N PRO A 36 -20.99 0.49 -3.56
CA PRO A 36 -20.24 -0.70 -3.20
C PRO A 36 -18.98 -0.89 -4.06
N LEU A 37 -18.99 -0.28 -5.24
CA LEU A 37 -17.90 -0.26 -6.20
C LEU A 37 -16.69 0.54 -5.68
N VAL A 38 -16.93 1.67 -4.99
CA VAL A 38 -15.86 2.52 -4.42
C VAL A 38 -15.15 1.82 -3.28
N ASN A 39 -15.91 1.20 -2.37
CA ASN A 39 -15.35 0.43 -1.25
C ASN A 39 -14.60 -0.81 -1.74
N ALA A 40 -15.13 -1.52 -2.73
CA ALA A 40 -14.42 -2.66 -3.34
C ALA A 40 -13.08 -2.25 -3.99
N ILE A 41 -13.03 -1.11 -4.69
CA ILE A 41 -11.78 -0.60 -5.29
C ILE A 41 -10.79 -0.18 -4.19
N ARG A 42 -11.24 0.48 -3.11
CA ARG A 42 -10.38 0.88 -1.98
C ARG A 42 -9.78 -0.33 -1.29
N LEU A 43 -10.63 -1.30 -0.98
CA LEU A 43 -10.23 -2.55 -0.36
C LEU A 43 -9.24 -3.33 -1.22
N ARG A 44 -9.51 -3.46 -2.53
CA ARG A 44 -8.61 -4.16 -3.43
C ARG A 44 -7.27 -3.45 -3.56
N GLY A 45 -7.27 -2.11 -3.58
CA GLY A 45 -6.04 -1.32 -3.55
C GLY A 45 -5.23 -1.52 -2.26
N LEU A 46 -5.91 -1.66 -1.12
CA LEU A 46 -5.28 -1.92 0.16
C LEU A 46 -4.67 -3.33 0.25
N LEU A 47 -5.41 -4.34 -0.21
CA LEU A 47 -4.92 -5.71 -0.31
C LEU A 47 -3.72 -5.81 -1.24
N ASP A 48 -3.83 -5.21 -2.43
CA ASP A 48 -2.73 -5.17 -3.40
C ASP A 48 -1.51 -4.50 -2.75
N ALA A 49 -1.65 -3.33 -2.11
CA ALA A 49 -0.53 -2.62 -1.49
C ALA A 49 0.11 -3.39 -0.31
N GLY A 50 -0.70 -3.95 0.59
CA GLY A 50 -0.23 -4.70 1.76
C GLY A 50 0.53 -5.97 1.37
N LEU A 51 -0.06 -6.78 0.48
CA LEU A 51 0.58 -8.00 -0.04
C LEU A 51 1.84 -7.68 -0.85
N SER A 52 1.84 -6.58 -1.59
CA SER A 52 3.02 -6.17 -2.35
C SER A 52 4.17 -5.75 -1.44
N THR A 53 3.86 -5.03 -0.36
CA THR A 53 4.86 -4.63 0.63
C THR A 53 5.46 -5.85 1.32
N MET A 54 4.62 -6.83 1.68
CA MET A 54 5.09 -8.12 2.19
C MET A 54 5.99 -8.85 1.20
N LEU A 55 5.55 -9.00 -0.06
CA LEU A 55 6.31 -9.71 -1.08
C LEU A 55 7.66 -9.05 -1.33
N LEU A 56 7.74 -7.72 -1.41
CA LEU A 56 9.01 -7.01 -1.57
C LEU A 56 9.93 -7.22 -0.36
N ALA A 57 9.39 -7.17 0.86
CA ALA A 57 10.18 -7.42 2.05
C ALA A 57 10.76 -8.85 2.06
N LEU A 58 9.95 -9.84 1.68
CA LEU A 58 10.40 -11.24 1.51
C LEU A 58 11.43 -11.40 0.38
N ILE A 59 11.30 -10.67 -0.73
CA ILE A 59 12.31 -10.64 -1.79
C ILE A 59 13.63 -10.11 -1.23
N GLY A 60 13.60 -9.04 -0.42
CA GLY A 60 14.79 -8.52 0.26
C GLY A 60 15.46 -9.58 1.14
N VAL A 61 14.67 -10.28 1.95
CA VAL A 61 15.17 -11.40 2.78
C VAL A 61 15.76 -12.51 1.92
N LEU A 62 15.08 -12.90 0.84
CA LEU A 62 15.57 -13.96 -0.06
C LEU A 62 16.90 -13.56 -0.71
N MET A 63 17.06 -12.32 -1.15
CA MET A 63 18.31 -11.84 -1.73
C MET A 63 19.45 -11.85 -0.70
N LEU A 64 19.17 -11.49 0.55
CA LEU A 64 20.16 -11.56 1.65
C LEU A 64 20.61 -13.00 1.90
N GLN A 65 19.69 -13.97 1.82
CA GLN A 65 19.97 -15.40 2.03
C GLN A 65 20.74 -16.05 0.88
N ILE A 66 20.55 -15.58 -0.36
CA ILE A 66 21.33 -16.05 -1.52
C ILE A 66 22.81 -15.69 -1.37
N GLY A 67 23.12 -14.64 -0.60
CA GLY A 67 24.47 -14.15 -0.39
C GLY A 67 25.04 -13.42 -1.62
N GLY A 68 26.24 -12.86 -1.46
CA GLY A 68 26.91 -12.07 -2.50
C GLY A 68 27.41 -10.74 -1.97
N SER A 69 27.85 -9.86 -2.88
CA SER A 69 28.20 -8.48 -2.49
C SER A 69 26.94 -7.70 -2.12
N SER A 70 27.01 -6.88 -1.07
CA SER A 70 25.89 -6.02 -0.63
C SER A 70 25.29 -5.22 -1.80
N LEU A 71 26.15 -4.69 -2.66
CA LEU A 71 25.73 -3.97 -3.87
C LEU A 71 24.86 -4.84 -4.81
N TRP A 72 25.21 -6.10 -5.01
CA TRP A 72 24.47 -6.99 -5.91
C TRP A 72 23.10 -7.37 -5.35
N VAL A 73 23.06 -7.75 -4.06
CA VAL A 73 21.83 -8.09 -3.32
C VAL A 73 20.80 -6.97 -3.44
N TRP A 74 21.20 -5.74 -3.07
CA TRP A 74 20.28 -4.61 -3.05
C TRP A 74 19.88 -4.17 -4.46
N ARG A 75 20.77 -4.26 -5.45
CA ARG A 75 20.41 -3.97 -6.85
C ARG A 75 19.38 -4.96 -7.38
N ALA A 76 19.53 -6.25 -7.11
CA ALA A 76 18.56 -7.27 -7.52
C ALA A 76 17.19 -7.03 -6.86
N ALA A 77 17.17 -6.78 -5.54
CA ALA A 77 15.96 -6.42 -4.81
C ALA A 77 15.32 -5.11 -5.33
N GLY A 78 16.14 -4.11 -5.67
CA GLY A 78 15.70 -2.85 -6.25
C GLY A 78 15.06 -3.00 -7.63
N ILE A 79 15.64 -3.83 -8.52
CA ILE A 79 15.06 -4.15 -9.83
C ILE A 79 13.71 -4.84 -9.65
N ALA A 80 13.63 -5.84 -8.77
CA ALA A 80 12.37 -6.52 -8.48
C ALA A 80 11.31 -5.54 -7.96
N GLY A 81 11.69 -4.67 -7.02
CA GLY A 81 10.82 -3.62 -6.48
C GLY A 81 10.35 -2.63 -7.55
N LEU A 82 11.22 -2.24 -8.48
CA LEU A 82 10.89 -1.32 -9.57
C LEU A 82 9.85 -1.93 -10.52
N ILE A 83 10.02 -3.20 -10.90
CA ILE A 83 9.05 -3.94 -11.72
C ILE A 83 7.69 -4.02 -10.99
N PHE A 84 7.72 -4.34 -9.70
CA PHE A 84 6.51 -4.47 -8.89
C PHE A 84 5.76 -3.13 -8.74
N VAL A 85 6.46 -2.06 -8.36
CA VAL A 85 5.88 -0.72 -8.20
C VAL A 85 5.41 -0.17 -9.54
N SER A 86 6.07 -0.49 -10.65
CA SER A 86 5.63 -0.07 -11.98
C SER A 86 4.32 -0.77 -12.40
N THR A 87 4.22 -2.08 -12.19
CA THR A 87 3.00 -2.84 -12.52
C THR A 87 1.81 -2.44 -11.64
N ILE A 88 2.03 -2.28 -10.34
CA ILE A 88 0.99 -1.84 -9.41
C ILE A 88 0.66 -0.36 -9.62
N GLY A 89 1.68 0.48 -9.83
CA GLY A 89 1.52 1.91 -10.10
C GLY A 89 0.66 2.14 -11.33
N THR A 90 0.95 1.48 -12.45
CA THR A 90 0.13 1.59 -13.67
C THR A 90 -1.31 1.09 -13.44
N ALA A 91 -1.50 0.01 -12.69
CA ALA A 91 -2.83 -0.47 -12.30
C ALA A 91 -3.56 0.55 -11.39
N ALA A 92 -2.87 1.13 -10.42
CA ALA A 92 -3.39 2.15 -9.51
C ALA A 92 -3.78 3.43 -10.25
N PHE A 93 -2.99 3.86 -11.23
CA PHE A 93 -3.31 4.99 -12.10
C PHE A 93 -4.58 4.77 -12.93
N ARG A 94 -4.75 3.57 -13.50
CA ARG A 94 -5.98 3.22 -14.23
C ARG A 94 -7.19 3.27 -13.30
N ARG A 95 -7.06 2.73 -12.08
CA ARG A 95 -8.11 2.77 -11.05
C ARG A 95 -8.41 4.20 -10.59
N GLU A 96 -7.40 5.04 -10.45
CA GLU A 96 -7.55 6.43 -10.05
C GLU A 96 -8.24 7.26 -11.14
N LYS A 97 -7.95 7.00 -12.42
CA LYS A 97 -8.68 7.60 -13.55
C LYS A 97 -10.17 7.23 -13.50
N LEU A 98 -10.49 5.99 -13.14
CA LEU A 98 -11.87 5.51 -12.95
C LEU A 98 -12.54 6.19 -11.74
N ARG A 99 -11.79 6.46 -10.68
CA ARG A 99 -12.26 7.13 -9.45
C ARG A 99 -12.54 8.62 -9.58
N ARG A 100 -11.96 9.31 -10.57
CA ARG A 100 -12.21 10.75 -10.78
C ARG A 100 -13.68 11.08 -11.02
N HIS A 101 -14.48 10.10 -11.43
CA HIS A 101 -15.91 10.24 -11.71
C HIS A 101 -16.82 9.79 -10.56
N LEU A 102 -16.27 9.32 -9.43
CA LEU A 102 -17.05 8.84 -8.30
C LEU A 102 -17.25 9.96 -7.24
N PRO A 103 -18.45 10.08 -6.64
CA PRO A 103 -18.70 11.04 -5.57
C PRO A 103 -17.84 10.71 -4.34
N GLY A 104 -17.24 11.73 -3.70
CA GLY A 104 -16.31 11.57 -2.57
C GLY A 104 -14.81 11.64 -2.92
N PHE A 105 -14.46 12.04 -4.14
CA PHE A 105 -13.07 12.20 -4.59
C PHE A 105 -12.36 13.42 -3.96
N ARG A 106 -11.44 13.18 -3.02
CA ARG A 106 -10.59 14.24 -2.43
C ARG A 106 -9.30 14.41 -3.25
N LYS A 107 -9.24 15.44 -4.09
CA LYS A 107 -8.06 15.78 -4.94
C LYS A 107 -6.74 15.85 -4.17
N HIS A 108 -6.75 16.31 -2.91
CA HIS A 108 -5.54 16.40 -2.08
C HIS A 108 -4.95 15.02 -1.73
N VAL A 109 -5.80 14.07 -1.34
CA VAL A 109 -5.36 12.70 -0.99
C VAL A 109 -4.75 11.99 -2.19
N SER A 110 -5.38 12.14 -3.36
CA SER A 110 -4.88 11.62 -4.64
C SER A 110 -3.48 12.14 -4.97
N LYS A 111 -3.26 13.47 -4.83
CA LYS A 111 -1.94 14.08 -5.04
C LYS A 111 -0.90 13.54 -4.05
N ILE A 112 -1.23 13.46 -2.76
CA ILE A 112 -0.31 12.96 -1.73
C ILE A 112 0.10 11.51 -2.04
N MET A 113 -0.86 10.65 -2.37
CA MET A 113 -0.58 9.26 -2.73
C MET A 113 0.27 9.14 -4.00
N PHE A 114 0.01 9.98 -4.99
CA PHE A 114 0.85 10.05 -6.19
C PHE A 114 2.30 10.41 -5.85
N PHE A 115 2.51 11.45 -5.03
CA PHE A 115 3.85 11.86 -4.60
C PHE A 115 4.57 10.77 -3.80
N LEU A 116 3.85 10.07 -2.91
CA LEU A 116 4.40 8.96 -2.13
C LEU A 116 4.82 7.79 -3.03
N VAL A 117 3.98 7.40 -4.00
CA VAL A 117 4.30 6.32 -4.96
C VAL A 117 5.47 6.73 -5.86
N ALA A 118 5.49 7.97 -6.36
CA ALA A 118 6.59 8.48 -7.16
C ALA A 118 7.91 8.51 -6.39
N SER A 119 7.87 8.87 -5.10
CA SER A 119 9.03 8.85 -4.20
C SER A 119 9.53 7.42 -3.96
N ALA A 120 8.64 6.46 -3.70
CA ALA A 120 9.01 5.05 -3.57
C ALA A 120 9.62 4.49 -4.87
N PHE A 121 9.03 4.83 -6.03
CA PHE A 121 9.56 4.46 -7.34
C PHE A 121 10.98 5.04 -7.57
N ALA A 122 11.20 6.31 -7.23
CA ALA A 122 12.52 6.93 -7.32
C ALA A 122 13.53 6.22 -6.40
N GLY A 123 13.12 5.82 -5.20
CA GLY A 123 13.95 5.03 -4.28
C GLY A 123 14.41 3.70 -4.91
N PHE A 124 13.48 2.92 -5.47
CA PHE A 124 13.81 1.68 -6.16
C PHE A 124 14.66 1.92 -7.43
N ALA A 125 14.41 3.00 -8.17
CA ALA A 125 15.21 3.39 -9.33
C ALA A 125 16.67 3.67 -8.95
N VAL A 126 16.90 4.45 -7.90
CA VAL A 126 18.24 4.77 -7.39
C VAL A 126 18.99 3.50 -6.97
N ILE A 127 18.31 2.59 -6.26
CA ILE A 127 18.90 1.30 -5.87
C ILE A 127 19.23 0.47 -7.11
N SER A 128 18.30 0.35 -8.08
CA SER A 128 18.51 -0.46 -9.28
C SER A 128 19.68 0.01 -10.16
N ALA A 129 19.85 1.33 -10.25
CA ALA A 129 20.93 1.97 -10.99
C ALA A 129 22.31 1.78 -10.32
N GLY A 130 22.33 1.32 -9.06
CA GLY A 130 23.56 1.09 -8.30
C GLY A 130 24.14 2.35 -7.65
N PHE A 131 23.41 3.47 -7.66
CA PHE A 131 23.84 4.71 -7.01
C PHE A 131 23.74 4.65 -5.48
N ALA A 132 23.06 3.64 -4.93
CA ALA A 132 22.86 3.49 -3.49
C ALA A 132 24.14 3.12 -2.72
N GLY A 133 25.13 2.49 -3.36
CA GLY A 133 26.36 2.04 -2.70
C GLY A 133 26.08 1.22 -1.44
N ASP A 134 26.72 1.60 -0.33
CA ASP A 134 26.55 0.96 0.98
C ASP A 134 25.20 1.28 1.66
N TYR A 135 24.49 2.30 1.18
CA TYR A 135 23.18 2.71 1.72
C TYR A 135 22.00 1.94 1.08
N GLY A 136 22.28 0.86 0.34
CA GLY A 136 21.27 0.05 -0.35
C GLY A 136 20.12 -0.41 0.55
N PHE A 137 20.46 -0.95 1.72
CA PHE A 137 19.47 -1.38 2.72
C PHE A 137 18.57 -0.23 3.19
N GLN A 138 19.16 0.91 3.55
CA GLN A 138 18.44 2.05 4.12
C GLN A 138 17.45 2.66 3.12
N ILE A 139 17.86 2.79 1.85
CA ILE A 139 16.98 3.30 0.78
C ILE A 139 15.87 2.29 0.49
N PHE A 140 16.18 0.98 0.52
CA PHE A 140 15.20 -0.09 0.31
C PHE A 140 14.15 -0.09 1.42
N LEU A 141 14.60 -0.04 2.67
CA LEU A 141 13.74 0.06 3.85
C LEU A 141 12.89 1.34 3.80
N GLY A 142 13.49 2.48 3.44
CA GLY A 142 12.76 3.74 3.28
C GLY A 142 11.63 3.63 2.25
N ALA A 143 11.89 2.98 1.11
CA ALA A 143 10.87 2.73 0.10
C ALA A 143 9.75 1.82 0.60
N LEU A 144 10.08 0.77 1.37
CA LEU A 144 9.08 -0.09 2.03
C LEU A 144 8.24 0.67 3.05
N CYS A 145 8.85 1.53 3.87
CA CYS A 145 8.13 2.37 4.83
C CYS A 145 7.16 3.32 4.12
N LEU A 146 7.53 3.91 2.98
CA LEU A 146 6.61 4.71 2.17
C LEU A 146 5.41 3.89 1.68
N LEU A 147 5.63 2.65 1.24
CA LEU A 147 4.54 1.74 0.85
C LEU A 147 3.63 1.39 2.04
N LEU A 148 4.19 1.17 3.23
CA LEU A 148 3.40 0.99 4.45
C LEU A 148 2.57 2.22 4.80
N ILE A 149 3.13 3.43 4.68
CA ILE A 149 2.39 4.68 4.91
C ILE A 149 1.23 4.81 3.93
N ILE A 150 1.44 4.45 2.64
CA ILE A 150 0.36 4.41 1.65
C ILE A 150 -0.72 3.41 2.07
N CYS A 151 -0.32 2.23 2.54
CA CYS A 151 -1.21 1.17 3.02
C CYS A 151 -2.05 1.66 4.22
N CYS A 152 -1.41 2.23 5.25
CA CYS A 152 -2.07 2.80 6.42
C CYS A 152 -3.05 3.92 6.03
N THR A 153 -2.64 4.81 5.12
CA THR A 153 -3.52 5.91 4.68
C THR A 153 -4.76 5.36 3.96
N MET A 154 -4.60 4.36 3.09
CA MET A 154 -5.73 3.69 2.44
C MET A 154 -6.65 3.00 3.46
N PHE A 155 -6.08 2.33 4.46
CA PHE A 155 -6.86 1.69 5.52
C PHE A 155 -7.69 2.69 6.32
N VAL A 156 -7.09 3.78 6.77
CA VAL A 156 -7.81 4.85 7.50
C VAL A 156 -8.94 5.44 6.64
N LEU A 157 -8.72 5.62 5.34
CA LEU A 157 -9.75 6.12 4.42
C LEU A 157 -10.90 5.12 4.19
N VAL A 158 -10.62 3.82 4.24
CA VAL A 158 -11.65 2.77 4.20
C VAL A 158 -12.48 2.84 5.49
N ILE A 159 -11.82 2.81 6.65
CA ILE A 159 -12.51 2.84 7.95
C ILE A 159 -13.34 4.12 8.13
N ALA A 160 -12.78 5.29 7.80
CA ALA A 160 -13.51 6.56 7.86
C ALA A 160 -14.75 6.55 6.95
N SER A 161 -14.65 5.92 5.77
CA SER A 161 -15.80 5.77 4.86
C SER A 161 -16.86 4.84 5.45
N LEU A 162 -16.47 3.76 6.11
CA LEU A 162 -17.39 2.83 6.77
C LEU A 162 -18.11 3.48 7.97
N MET A 163 -17.37 4.24 8.79
CA MET A 163 -17.94 4.94 9.95
C MET A 163 -18.92 6.04 9.54
N SER A 164 -18.60 6.82 8.50
CA SER A 164 -19.52 7.84 7.97
C SER A 164 -20.84 7.21 7.54
N SER A 165 -20.79 6.07 6.86
CA SER A 165 -22.02 5.38 6.42
C SER A 165 -22.82 4.74 7.55
N ALA A 166 -22.19 4.40 8.69
CA ALA A 166 -22.94 3.94 9.86
C ALA A 166 -23.72 5.09 10.51
N GLN A 167 -23.13 6.29 10.56
CA GLN A 167 -23.76 7.46 11.17
C GLN A 167 -24.99 7.96 10.37
N ASP A 168 -24.97 7.84 9.04
CA ASP A 168 -26.12 8.23 8.19
C ASP A 168 -27.35 7.34 8.44
N VAL A 169 -27.15 6.04 8.72
CA VAL A 169 -28.24 5.09 9.02
C VAL A 169 -28.92 5.39 10.36
N ASP A 170 -28.16 5.79 11.38
CA ASP A 170 -28.72 6.13 12.69
C ASP A 170 -29.63 7.36 12.61
N ILE A 171 -29.28 8.34 11.75
CA ILE A 171 -30.08 9.57 11.55
C ILE A 171 -31.40 9.27 10.83
N GLU A 172 -31.41 8.45 9.78
CA GLU A 172 -32.65 8.05 9.10
C GLU A 172 -33.58 7.23 10.00
N SER A 173 -33.03 6.36 10.85
CA SER A 173 -33.83 5.56 11.80
C SER A 173 -34.44 6.39 12.94
N GLY A 174 -33.84 7.54 13.27
CA GLY A 174 -34.33 8.48 14.29
C GLY A 174 -35.35 9.49 13.79
N GLY A 175 -35.48 9.70 12.47
CA GLY A 175 -36.38 10.68 11.85
C GLY A 175 -37.80 10.18 11.55
N GLN A 176 -38.11 8.91 11.81
CA GLN A 176 -39.45 8.32 11.59
C GLN A 176 -40.30 8.16 12.86
N ARG A 177 -40.07 8.95 13.90
CA ARG A 177 -40.92 8.96 15.11
C ARG A 177 -41.69 10.26 15.26
#